data_AF-A0A9Q0NYW2-F1
#
_entry.id   AF-A0A9Q0NYW2-F1
#
_cell.length_a   1.000
_cell.length_b   1.000
_cell.length_c   1.000
_cell.angle_alpha   90.00
_cell.angle_beta   90.00
_cell.angle_gamma   90.00
#
_symmetry.space_group_name_H-M   'P 1'
#
loop_
_entity.id
_entity.type
_entity.pdbx_description
1 polymer ?
#
loop_
_entity_poly.entity_id
_entity_poly.type
_entity_poly.pdbx_seq_one_letter_code
_entity_poly.pdbx_strand_id
1 'polypeptide(L)'
;MKSPLNNETNKKEKMEAQGSSRPLGGHKSAINWRKANRERKLALLQDVDKLKKKLRHEENVHRALERAFTRPLGALPRLPPYLPPYILELLAEVAVLEEEVVRLEEQVVNFQTRTLSRSCLRLLQEECGEFKGCN
;
A
#
# COMPACT_ATOMS: atom_id res chain seq x y z
N MET A 1 -19.21 -22.59 10.61
CA MET A 1 -18.58 -23.89 10.28
C MET A 1 -19.69 -24.83 9.82
N LYS A 2 -19.66 -25.32 8.58
CA LYS A 2 -20.62 -26.32 8.09
C LYS A 2 -19.86 -27.32 7.21
N SER A 3 -19.81 -28.55 7.70
CA SER A 3 -19.35 -29.76 6.99
C SER A 3 -20.57 -30.69 6.80
N PRO A 4 -20.51 -31.67 5.87
CA PRO A 4 -21.62 -32.04 4.98
C PRO A 4 -22.45 -33.25 5.44
N LEU A 5 -23.68 -33.37 4.93
CA LEU A 5 -24.54 -34.55 5.10
C LEU A 5 -24.62 -35.39 3.80
N ASN A 6 -24.14 -36.62 3.91
CA ASN A 6 -24.82 -37.89 3.60
C ASN A 6 -24.84 -38.43 2.17
N ASN A 7 -24.06 -39.49 2.02
CA ASN A 7 -24.10 -40.55 1.02
C ASN A 7 -25.10 -41.63 1.43
N GLU A 8 -26.18 -41.86 0.67
CA GLU A 8 -26.88 -43.14 0.65
C GLU A 8 -27.57 -43.36 -0.71
N THR A 9 -27.19 -44.42 -1.42
CA THR A 9 -28.10 -45.51 -1.84
C THR A 9 -27.36 -46.43 -2.80
N ASN A 10 -27.25 -47.70 -2.40
CA ASN A 10 -26.80 -48.79 -3.24
C ASN A 10 -27.68 -50.01 -2.97
N LYS A 11 -27.84 -50.84 -4.01
CA LYS A 11 -28.50 -52.17 -4.12
C LYS A 11 -29.92 -52.14 -4.70
N LYS A 12 -30.34 -53.03 -5.60
CA LYS A 12 -29.73 -53.99 -6.56
C LYS A 12 -30.91 -54.72 -7.25
N GLU A 13 -30.90 -54.92 -8.57
CA GLU A 13 -31.47 -56.07 -9.36
C GLU A 13 -31.67 -55.62 -10.82
N LYS A 14 -30.89 -56.04 -11.83
CA LYS A 14 -30.73 -57.35 -12.52
C LYS A 14 -31.79 -57.60 -13.60
N MET A 15 -31.44 -57.38 -14.88
CA MET A 15 -31.69 -58.33 -15.99
C MET A 15 -30.86 -57.94 -17.23
N GLU A 16 -30.26 -58.95 -17.88
CA GLU A 16 -29.45 -58.86 -19.09
C GLU A 16 -30.32 -58.80 -20.35
N ALA A 17 -29.87 -58.11 -21.41
CA ALA A 17 -29.90 -58.59 -22.79
C ALA A 17 -29.05 -57.68 -23.71
N GLN A 18 -28.31 -58.33 -24.60
CA GLN A 18 -27.39 -57.75 -25.57
C GLN A 18 -28.04 -56.67 -26.47
N GLY A 19 -27.34 -55.54 -26.61
CA GLY A 19 -27.62 -54.51 -27.60
C GLY A 19 -26.31 -53.82 -27.97
N SER A 20 -25.62 -54.41 -28.94
CA SER A 20 -24.41 -53.89 -29.59
C SER A 20 -24.55 -52.40 -29.96
N SER A 21 -23.94 -51.51 -29.19
CA SER A 21 -23.49 -50.22 -29.69
C SER A 21 -22.12 -49.88 -29.09
N ARG A 22 -21.13 -49.80 -29.97
CA ARG A 22 -19.74 -49.45 -29.66
C ARG A 22 -19.69 -48.16 -28.83
N PRO A 23 -18.78 -48.01 -27.85
CA PRO A 23 -18.57 -46.72 -27.20
C PRO A 23 -17.80 -45.81 -28.16
N LEU A 24 -18.50 -45.12 -29.06
CA LEU A 24 -17.99 -43.94 -29.75
C LEU A 24 -17.90 -42.70 -28.80
N GLY A 25 -17.96 -42.93 -27.48
CA GLY A 25 -18.08 -41.90 -26.44
C GLY A 25 -16.78 -41.16 -26.10
N GLY A 26 -15.61 -41.69 -26.46
CA GLY A 26 -14.32 -41.05 -26.14
C GLY A 26 -14.09 -39.74 -26.90
N HIS A 27 -14.65 -39.59 -28.10
CA HIS A 27 -14.39 -38.42 -28.94
C HIS A 27 -15.19 -37.19 -28.50
N LYS A 28 -16.42 -37.37 -27.98
CA LYS A 28 -17.26 -36.27 -27.47
C LYS A 28 -16.72 -35.68 -26.17
N SER A 29 -16.23 -36.52 -25.24
CA SER A 29 -15.61 -36.04 -23.99
C SER A 29 -14.28 -35.33 -24.27
N ALA A 30 -13.46 -35.83 -25.20
CA ALA A 30 -12.20 -35.20 -25.59
C ALA A 30 -12.38 -33.87 -26.35
N ILE A 31 -13.44 -33.73 -27.16
CA ILE A 31 -13.79 -32.44 -27.78
C ILE A 31 -14.29 -31.45 -26.73
N ASN A 32 -15.14 -31.89 -25.79
CA ASN A 32 -15.66 -31.03 -24.73
C ASN A 32 -14.53 -30.56 -23.79
N TRP A 33 -13.58 -31.45 -23.46
CA TRP A 33 -12.40 -31.10 -22.67
C TRP A 33 -11.48 -30.11 -23.40
N ARG A 34 -11.25 -30.28 -24.70
CA ARG A 34 -10.49 -29.32 -25.51
C ARG A 34 -11.15 -27.94 -25.57
N LYS A 35 -12.48 -27.90 -25.69
CA LYS A 35 -13.26 -26.64 -25.68
C LYS A 35 -13.16 -25.96 -24.30
N ALA A 36 -13.42 -26.69 -23.22
CA ALA A 36 -13.28 -26.19 -21.86
C ALA A 36 -11.86 -25.69 -21.55
N ASN A 37 -10.83 -26.36 -22.07
CA ASN A 37 -9.44 -25.93 -21.88
C ASN A 37 -9.11 -24.64 -22.66
N ARG A 38 -9.70 -24.46 -23.85
CA ARG A 38 -9.58 -23.21 -24.62
C ARG A 38 -10.27 -22.05 -23.91
N GLU A 39 -11.46 -22.28 -23.37
CA GLU A 39 -12.21 -21.28 -22.60
C GLU A 39 -11.46 -20.88 -21.33
N ARG A 40 -10.91 -21.85 -20.59
CA ARG A 40 -10.04 -21.57 -19.43
C ARG A 40 -8.79 -20.78 -19.82
N LYS A 41 -8.14 -21.15 -20.94
CA LYS A 41 -6.97 -20.41 -21.43
C LYS A 41 -7.32 -18.96 -21.75
N LEU A 42 -8.46 -18.72 -22.40
CA LEU A 42 -8.95 -17.37 -22.69
C LEU A 42 -9.26 -16.58 -21.42
N ALA A 43 -9.96 -17.19 -20.44
CA ALA A 43 -10.24 -16.55 -19.16
C ALA A 43 -8.96 -16.17 -18.41
N LEU A 44 -7.97 -17.07 -18.38
CA LEU A 44 -6.68 -16.79 -17.76
C LEU A 44 -5.93 -15.64 -18.45
N LEU A 45 -5.95 -15.57 -19.78
CA LEU A 45 -5.33 -14.46 -20.50
C LEU A 45 -6.01 -13.12 -20.16
N GLN A 46 -7.35 -13.10 -20.08
CA GLN A 46 -8.10 -11.92 -19.67
C GLN A 46 -7.78 -11.51 -18.22
N ASP A 47 -7.66 -12.47 -17.31
CA ASP A 47 -7.28 -12.22 -15.93
C ASP A 47 -5.85 -11.68 -15.82
N VAL A 48 -4.91 -12.21 -16.60
CA VAL A 48 -3.53 -11.67 -16.67
C VAL A 48 -3.54 -10.22 -17.14
N ASP A 49 -4.33 -9.88 -18.16
CA ASP A 49 -4.42 -8.49 -18.63
C ASP A 49 -5.06 -7.56 -17.59
N LYS A 50 -6.07 -8.05 -16.87
CA LYS A 50 -6.69 -7.33 -15.74
C LYS A 50 -5.69 -7.12 -14.59
N LEU A 51 -4.91 -8.14 -14.26
CA LEU A 51 -3.88 -8.07 -13.22
C LEU A 51 -2.77 -7.09 -13.62
N LYS A 52 -2.31 -7.12 -14.87
CA LYS A 52 -1.33 -6.15 -15.39
C LYS A 52 -1.83 -4.71 -15.28
N LYS A 53 -3.12 -4.46 -15.55
CA LYS A 53 -3.74 -3.13 -15.39
C LYS A 53 -3.75 -2.68 -13.93
N LYS A 54 -4.13 -3.58 -13.00
CA LYS A 54 -4.10 -3.31 -11.56
C LYS A 54 -2.69 -3.01 -11.07
N LEU A 55 -1.72 -3.84 -11.44
CA LEU A 55 -0.32 -3.66 -11.04
C LEU A 55 0.20 -2.27 -11.42
N ARG A 56 -0.02 -1.83 -12.67
CA ARG A 56 0.36 -0.48 -13.09
C ARG A 56 -0.31 0.63 -12.28
N HIS A 57 -1.57 0.43 -11.87
CA HIS A 57 -2.26 1.40 -11.04
C HIS A 57 -1.61 1.50 -9.65
N GLU A 58 -1.36 0.35 -9.02
CA GLU A 58 -0.68 0.28 -7.72
C GLU A 58 0.73 0.90 -7.79
N GLU A 59 1.53 0.58 -8.82
CA GLU A 59 2.86 1.17 -9.03
C GLU A 59 2.80 2.70 -9.20
N ASN A 60 1.77 3.20 -9.89
CA ASN A 60 1.56 4.63 -10.07
C ASN A 60 1.14 5.33 -8.77
N VAL A 61 0.35 4.65 -7.92
CA VAL A 61 -0.01 5.12 -6.58
C VAL A 61 1.23 5.13 -5.70
N HIS A 62 1.98 4.03 -5.65
CA HIS A 62 3.19 3.90 -4.85
C HIS A 62 4.21 4.99 -5.19
N ARG A 63 4.50 5.20 -6.49
CA ARG A 63 5.39 6.27 -6.95
C ARG A 63 4.90 7.67 -6.58
N ALA A 64 3.59 7.89 -6.53
CA ALA A 64 3.04 9.18 -6.10
C ALA A 64 3.22 9.39 -4.59
N LEU A 65 3.04 8.33 -3.79
CA LEU A 65 3.29 8.34 -2.35
C LEU A 65 4.77 8.55 -2.03
N GLU A 66 5.68 7.86 -2.72
CA GLU A 66 7.12 8.07 -2.55
C GLU A 66 7.49 9.54 -2.75
N ARG A 67 7.00 10.16 -3.83
CA ARG A 67 7.25 11.59 -4.09
C ARG A 67 6.72 12.50 -3.00
N ALA A 68 5.58 12.16 -2.40
CA ALA A 68 4.99 12.92 -1.31
C ALA A 68 5.88 12.88 -0.06
N PHE A 69 6.43 11.70 0.26
CA PHE A 69 7.28 11.49 1.43
C PHE A 69 8.73 11.95 1.23
N THR A 70 9.25 11.99 0.00
CA THR A 70 10.62 12.48 -0.27
C THR A 70 10.71 14.00 -0.45
N ARG A 71 9.59 14.71 -0.34
CA ARG A 71 9.57 16.18 -0.50
C ARG A 71 10.23 16.84 0.74
N PRO A 72 10.72 18.09 0.61
CA PRO A 72 11.09 18.89 1.79
C PRO A 72 9.91 19.06 2.75
N LEU A 73 10.15 18.86 4.04
CA LEU A 73 9.17 19.11 5.10
C LEU A 73 8.68 20.56 4.99
N GLY A 74 7.37 20.76 5.12
CA GLY A 74 6.71 22.08 5.02
C GLY A 74 6.13 22.47 3.64
N ALA A 75 6.46 21.75 2.55
CA ALA A 75 5.75 21.96 1.28
C ALA A 75 4.37 21.26 1.27
N LEU A 76 3.50 21.42 0.27
CA LEU A 76 2.33 20.53 0.13
C LEU A 76 2.65 19.39 -0.85
N PRO A 77 2.32 18.12 -0.55
CA PRO A 77 2.56 17.02 -1.48
C PRO A 77 1.73 17.20 -2.75
N ARG A 78 2.39 17.17 -3.93
CA ARG A 78 1.71 17.22 -5.23
C ARG A 78 1.16 15.85 -5.59
N LEU A 79 -0.09 15.62 -5.21
CA LEU A 79 -0.74 14.33 -5.34
C LEU A 79 -1.61 14.25 -6.61
N PRO A 80 -1.47 13.17 -7.41
CA PRO A 80 -2.36 12.91 -8.52
C PRO A 80 -3.83 12.66 -8.09
N PRO A 81 -4.82 13.03 -8.93
CA PRO A 81 -6.25 12.90 -8.59
C PRO A 81 -6.76 11.45 -8.63
N TYR A 82 -5.96 10.49 -9.11
CA TYR A 82 -6.31 9.07 -9.13
C TYR A 82 -6.08 8.38 -7.77
N LEU A 83 -5.55 9.10 -6.78
CA LEU A 83 -5.43 8.60 -5.42
C LEU A 83 -6.80 8.57 -4.73
N PRO A 84 -7.07 7.54 -3.90
CA PRO A 84 -8.24 7.52 -3.03
C PRO A 84 -8.36 8.81 -2.19
N PRO A 85 -9.55 9.43 -2.08
CA PRO A 85 -9.75 10.69 -1.36
C PRO A 85 -9.26 10.67 0.09
N TYR A 86 -9.50 9.55 0.79
CA TYR A 86 -9.01 9.35 2.17
C TYR A 86 -7.49 9.49 2.28
N ILE A 87 -6.74 8.99 1.30
CA ILE A 87 -5.28 9.09 1.30
C ILE A 87 -4.84 10.54 1.02
N LEU A 88 -5.53 11.25 0.13
CA LEU A 88 -5.25 12.66 -0.16
C LEU A 88 -5.43 13.53 1.10
N GLU A 89 -6.50 13.29 1.85
CA GLU A 89 -6.81 14.00 3.10
C GLU A 89 -5.73 13.76 4.16
N LEU A 90 -5.40 12.49 4.42
CA LEU A 90 -4.36 12.13 5.39
C LEU A 90 -3.00 12.76 5.05
N LEU A 91 -2.60 12.74 3.78
CA LEU A 91 -1.31 13.31 3.36
C LEU A 91 -1.29 14.84 3.48
N ALA A 92 -2.44 15.50 3.28
CA ALA A 92 -2.56 16.93 3.52
C ALA A 92 -2.46 17.25 5.01
N GLU A 93 -3.10 16.46 5.88
CA GLU A 93 -3.01 16.60 7.34
C GLU A 93 -1.56 16.43 7.81
N VAL A 94 -0.88 15.37 7.38
CA VAL A 94 0.54 15.14 7.72
C VAL A 94 1.42 16.31 7.26
N ALA A 95 1.20 16.85 6.07
CA ALA A 95 1.98 17.99 5.58
C ALA A 95 1.82 19.26 6.43
N VAL A 96 0.62 19.50 6.97
CA VAL A 96 0.39 20.62 7.91
C VAL A 96 1.10 20.37 9.23
N LEU A 97 1.02 19.15 9.77
CA LEU A 97 1.72 18.78 11.01
C LEU A 97 3.24 18.91 10.88
N GLU A 98 3.79 18.53 9.73
CA GLU A 98 5.23 18.70 9.44
C GLU A 98 5.65 20.17 9.48
N GLU A 99 4.86 21.08 8.89
CA GLU A 99 5.11 22.53 8.97
C GLU A 99 5.06 23.03 10.41
N GLU A 100 4.08 22.57 11.19
CA GLU A 100 3.97 22.93 12.61
C GLU A 100 5.19 22.47 13.42
N VAL A 101 5.68 21.26 13.17
CA VAL A 101 6.89 20.72 13.82
C VAL A 101 8.11 21.55 13.46
N VAL A 102 8.35 21.83 12.17
CA VAL A 102 9.49 22.64 11.72
C VAL A 102 9.46 24.03 12.38
N ARG A 103 8.30 24.69 12.41
CA ARG A 103 8.12 26.00 13.07
C ARG A 103 8.40 25.95 14.58
N LEU A 104 8.07 24.84 15.24
CA LEU A 104 8.36 24.65 16.67
C LEU A 104 9.85 24.40 16.91
N GLU A 105 10.51 23.61 16.07
CA GLU A 105 11.95 23.36 16.14
C GLU A 105 12.76 24.65 15.99
N GLU A 106 12.39 25.51 15.03
CA GLU A 106 13.00 26.83 14.86
C GLU A 106 12.88 27.69 16.13
N GLN A 107 11.71 27.68 16.78
CA GLN A 107 11.53 28.41 18.04
C GLN A 107 12.42 27.86 19.15
N VAL A 108 12.52 26.54 19.28
CA VAL A 108 13.40 25.90 20.27
C VAL A 108 14.85 26.31 20.06
N VAL A 109 15.35 26.26 18.82
CA VAL A 109 16.71 26.71 18.47
C VAL A 109 16.91 28.19 18.77
N ASN A 110 15.91 29.04 18.48
CA ASN A 110 15.95 30.47 18.80
C ASN A 110 16.04 30.71 20.31
N PHE A 111 15.24 30.01 21.12
CA PHE A 111 15.29 30.14 22.57
C PHE A 111 16.62 29.67 23.14
N GLN A 112 17.17 28.55 22.64
CA GLN A 112 18.49 28.06 23.05
C GLN A 112 19.60 29.05 22.70
N THR A 113 19.64 29.54 21.46
CA THR A 113 20.63 30.51 20.98
C THR A 113 20.57 31.81 21.78
N ARG A 114 19.35 32.31 22.04
CA ARG A 114 19.13 33.53 22.81
C ARG A 114 19.55 33.36 24.28
N THR A 115 19.34 32.17 24.84
CA THR A 115 19.78 31.83 26.20
C THR A 115 21.31 31.73 26.29
N LEU A 116 21.95 31.03 25.35
CA LEU A 116 23.41 30.88 25.27
C LEU A 116 24.10 32.23 25.06
N SER A 117 23.57 33.08 24.18
CA SER A 117 24.10 34.42 23.94
C SER A 117 23.99 35.29 25.19
N ARG A 118 22.86 35.21 25.92
CA ARG A 118 22.68 35.91 27.21
C ARG A 118 23.63 35.40 28.28
N SER A 119 23.89 34.10 28.38
CA SER A 119 24.88 33.58 29.34
C SER A 119 26.29 34.01 28.99
N CYS A 120 26.66 34.01 27.70
CA CYS A 120 27.99 34.43 27.25
C CYS A 120 28.23 35.93 27.50
N LEU A 121 27.22 36.78 27.24
CA LEU A 121 27.26 38.21 27.60
C LEU A 121 27.42 38.43 29.12
N ARG A 122 26.74 37.64 29.96
CA ARG A 122 26.91 37.73 31.42
C ARG A 122 28.32 37.38 31.86
N LEU A 123 28.90 36.30 31.34
CA LEU A 123 30.27 35.90 31.67
C LEU A 123 31.29 36.96 31.27
N LEU A 124 31.18 37.53 30.07
CA LEU A 124 32.06 38.63 29.62
C LEU A 124 31.95 39.88 30.51
N GLN A 125 30.75 40.13 31.05
CA GLN A 125 30.51 41.29 31.91
C GLN A 125 31.01 41.05 33.35
N GLU A 126 30.99 39.81 33.82
CA GLU A 126 31.64 39.38 35.07
C GLU A 126 33.17 39.48 34.95
N GLU A 127 33.78 38.98 33.88
CA GLU A 127 35.23 39.09 33.63
C GLU A 127 35.69 40.56 33.50
N CYS A 128 34.93 41.42 32.80
CA CYS A 128 35.24 42.86 32.73
C CYS A 128 35.02 43.59 34.06
N GLY A 129 34.10 43.11 34.90
CA GLY A 129 33.84 43.63 36.23
C GLY A 129 34.95 43.32 37.22
N GLU A 130 35.52 42.12 37.13
CA GLU A 130 36.68 41.69 37.92
C GLU A 130 37.95 42.48 37.56
N PHE A 131 38.17 42.79 36.27
CA PHE A 131 39.34 43.56 35.83
C PHE A 131 39.36 45.03 36.29
N LYS A 132 38.20 45.61 36.62
CA LYS A 132 38.11 46.97 37.19
C LYS A 132 38.36 47.02 38.71
N GLY A 133 38.54 45.86 39.36
CA GLY A 133 38.81 45.73 40.79
C GLY A 133 40.29 45.58 41.17
N CYS A 134 41.18 45.38 40.20
CA CYS A 134 42.63 45.29 40.44
C CYS A 134 43.24 46.69 40.50
N ASN A 135 43.30 47.27 41.71
CA ASN A 135 44.26 48.33 42.05
C ASN A 135 45.64 47.74 42.32
#